data_AF-A0A453GXC6-F1
#
_entry.id   AF-A0A453GXC6-F1
#
_cell.length_a   1.000
_cell.length_b   1.000
_cell.length_c   1.000
_cell.angle_alpha   90.00
_cell.angle_beta   90.00
_cell.angle_gamma   90.00
#
_symmetry.space_group_name_H-M   'P 1'
#
loop_
_entity.id
_entity.type
_entity.pdbx_description
1 polymer ?
#
loop_
_entity_poly.entity_id
_entity_poly.type
_entity_poly.pdbx_seq_one_letter_code
_entity_poly.pdbx_strand_id
1 'polypeptide(L)'
;RNLTWCAQRKETNLGSSDHMERRAEFVGILSDDELQNPDFYNWNKVKVRYCDGASFSGNVEEEFQEDGTPFFFRGQRIWEAVMSELLSKGLSRAKEAFLTGCSAGGLSTYIHCDDFRALVPKASTDLRKKFTHCSSDMEPGQCIFPREVAKGIHTPMFILNPAYDVWQVEHVLSPEGSDPEHLWQNCRLDITKCDSKQLETLQGFRKELLDALSEFKKKKDWGMFINSCYIHCQSMNSLTWHSPSAPRINNK
;
A
#
# COMPACT_ATOMS: atom_id res chain seq x y z
N ARG A 1 3.08 -8.56 -17.12
CA ARG A 1 2.13 -7.43 -17.18
C ARG A 1 1.55 -7.40 -18.59
N ASN A 2 0.27 -7.06 -18.73
CA ASN A 2 -0.31 -6.80 -20.04
C ASN A 2 0.03 -5.34 -20.42
N LEU A 3 0.82 -5.15 -21.48
CA LEU A 3 1.29 -3.83 -21.91
C LEU A 3 0.16 -2.99 -22.52
N THR A 4 -0.88 -3.61 -23.08
CA THR A 4 -2.07 -2.92 -23.61
C THR A 4 -2.79 -2.13 -22.51
N TRP A 5 -2.96 -2.73 -21.33
CA TRP A 5 -3.51 -2.01 -20.16
C TRP A 5 -2.56 -0.94 -19.63
N CYS A 6 -1.25 -1.15 -19.74
CA CYS A 6 -0.26 -0.13 -19.38
C CYS A 6 -0.33 1.07 -20.32
N ALA A 7 -0.56 0.86 -21.62
CA ALA A 7 -0.74 1.90 -22.62
C ALA A 7 -1.94 2.79 -22.28
N GLN A 8 -3.09 2.19 -21.96
CA GLN A 8 -4.28 2.94 -21.53
C GLN A 8 -4.03 3.72 -20.23
N ARG A 9 -3.34 3.10 -19.26
CA ARG A 9 -3.06 3.75 -17.97
C ARG A 9 -2.08 4.93 -18.10
N LYS A 10 -1.16 4.89 -19.07
CA LYS A 10 -0.20 5.97 -19.34
C LYS A 10 -0.89 7.32 -19.62
N GLU A 11 -2.05 7.27 -20.27
CA GLU A 11 -2.90 8.43 -20.59
C GLU A 11 -3.69 8.96 -19.36
N THR A 12 -3.35 8.52 -18.16
CA THR A 12 -4.00 8.93 -16.90
C THR A 12 -2.97 9.44 -15.90
N ASN A 13 -3.46 10.09 -14.84
CA ASN A 13 -2.65 10.55 -13.71
C ASN A 13 -1.92 9.42 -12.94
N LEU A 14 -2.27 8.16 -13.20
CA LEU A 14 -1.65 6.98 -12.59
C LEU A 14 -0.56 6.33 -13.46
N GLY A 15 -0.30 6.88 -14.65
CA GLY A 15 0.75 6.42 -15.57
C GLY A 15 1.62 7.54 -16.15
N SER A 16 1.22 8.80 -16.01
CA SER A 16 2.06 9.96 -16.35
C SER A 16 1.82 11.14 -15.42
N SER A 17 2.90 11.87 -15.11
CA SER A 17 2.84 13.15 -14.40
C SER A 17 2.20 14.27 -15.23
N ASP A 18 2.11 14.12 -16.56
CA ASP A 18 1.50 15.15 -17.42
C ASP A 18 -0.01 15.29 -17.18
N HIS A 19 -0.65 14.23 -16.67
CA HIS A 19 -2.07 14.19 -16.34
C HIS A 19 -2.34 14.41 -14.85
N MET A 20 -1.31 14.68 -14.06
CA MET A 20 -1.44 14.90 -12.63
C MET A 20 -1.96 16.30 -12.33
N GLU A 21 -2.99 16.40 -11.49
CA GLU A 21 -3.46 17.69 -10.95
C GLU A 21 -2.32 18.49 -10.28
N ARG A 22 -2.34 19.81 -10.32
CA ARG A 22 -1.26 20.60 -9.72
C ARG A 22 -1.28 20.64 -8.19
N ARG A 23 -2.41 20.30 -7.59
CA ARG A 23 -2.62 20.28 -6.14
C ARG A 23 -3.02 18.89 -5.70
N ALA A 24 -2.58 18.51 -4.52
CA ALA A 24 -2.99 17.28 -3.87
C ALA A 24 -3.72 17.63 -2.59
N GLU A 25 -4.90 17.05 -2.40
CA GLU A 25 -5.64 17.20 -1.16
C GLU A 25 -5.03 16.33 -0.05
N PHE A 26 -4.99 16.90 1.15
CA PHE A 26 -4.53 16.30 2.38
C PHE A 26 -5.74 16.04 3.29
N VAL A 27 -6.17 14.78 3.32
CA VAL A 27 -7.36 14.29 4.03
C VAL A 27 -7.00 13.07 4.88
N GLY A 28 -7.93 12.62 5.74
CA GLY A 28 -7.68 11.51 6.65
C GLY A 28 -6.47 11.77 7.54
N ILE A 29 -5.53 10.82 7.60
CA ILE A 29 -4.28 10.92 8.38
C ILE A 29 -3.38 12.10 7.96
N LEU A 30 -3.59 12.65 6.75
CA LEU A 30 -2.86 13.82 6.28
C LEU A 30 -3.59 15.15 6.55
N SER A 31 -4.78 15.15 7.13
CA SER A 31 -5.52 16.39 7.39
C SER A 31 -4.73 17.36 8.29
N ASP A 32 -4.87 18.66 8.05
CA ASP A 32 -4.36 19.75 8.88
C ASP A 32 -5.40 20.29 9.88
N ASP A 33 -6.61 19.74 9.88
CA ASP A 33 -7.64 20.01 10.88
C ASP A 33 -7.29 19.29 12.19
N GLU A 34 -6.98 20.07 13.24
CA GLU A 34 -6.63 19.57 14.58
C GLU A 34 -7.77 18.76 15.22
N LEU A 35 -9.03 19.08 14.92
CA LEU A 35 -10.18 18.34 15.48
C LEU A 35 -10.32 16.96 14.85
N GLN A 36 -9.89 16.80 13.60
CA GLN A 36 -9.90 15.52 12.89
C GLN A 36 -8.61 14.74 13.12
N ASN A 37 -7.45 15.39 13.05
CA ASN A 37 -6.13 14.77 13.09
C ASN A 37 -5.26 15.30 14.24
N PRO A 38 -5.68 15.15 15.51
CA PRO A 38 -5.01 15.78 16.65
C PRO A 38 -3.54 15.37 16.82
N ASP A 39 -3.18 14.17 16.36
CA ASP A 39 -1.81 13.65 16.47
C ASP A 39 -0.85 14.23 15.42
N PHE A 40 -1.32 14.48 14.19
CA PHE A 40 -0.46 14.81 13.05
C PHE A 40 -0.84 16.10 12.31
N TYR A 41 -1.81 16.88 12.80
CA TYR A 41 -2.27 18.08 12.09
C TYR A 41 -1.16 19.10 11.83
N ASN A 42 -0.19 19.24 12.74
CA ASN A 42 0.91 20.20 12.60
C ASN A 42 2.21 19.60 12.01
N TRP A 43 2.19 18.33 11.60
CA TRP A 43 3.37 17.69 11.02
C TRP A 43 3.66 18.24 9.62
N ASN A 44 4.91 18.09 9.18
CA ASN A 44 5.26 18.27 7.76
C ASN A 44 4.70 17.08 6.98
N LYS A 45 3.88 17.36 5.95
CA LYS A 45 3.17 16.32 5.19
C LYS A 45 3.60 16.32 3.74
N VAL A 46 3.87 15.14 3.22
CA VAL A 46 4.30 14.92 1.84
C VAL A 46 3.48 13.79 1.23
N LYS A 47 2.97 14.01 0.02
CA LYS A 47 2.27 12.97 -0.77
C LYS A 47 3.07 12.68 -2.03
N VAL A 48 3.73 11.53 -2.05
CA VAL A 48 4.43 11.04 -3.26
C VAL A 48 3.39 10.40 -4.18
N ARG A 49 3.27 10.91 -5.40
CA ARG A 49 2.22 10.49 -6.33
C ARG A 49 2.65 9.29 -7.14
N TYR A 50 1.76 8.31 -7.22
CA TYR A 50 1.99 7.04 -7.90
C TYR A 50 1.78 7.16 -9.40
N CYS A 51 2.83 6.91 -10.20
CA CYS A 51 2.76 6.83 -11.66
C CYS A 51 3.65 5.78 -12.30
N ASP A 52 4.49 5.07 -11.54
CA ASP A 52 5.39 4.04 -12.08
C ASP A 52 4.66 2.71 -12.35
N GLY A 53 3.47 2.56 -11.79
CA GLY A 53 2.66 1.36 -11.93
C GLY A 53 3.22 0.16 -11.19
N ALA A 54 4.29 0.27 -10.38
CA ALA A 54 4.99 -0.86 -9.77
C ALA A 54 5.35 -0.63 -8.29
N SER A 55 4.52 0.08 -7.53
CA SER A 55 4.76 0.40 -6.11
C SER A 55 6.17 0.94 -5.83
N PHE A 56 6.71 1.74 -6.75
CA PHE A 56 8.07 2.28 -6.72
C PHE A 56 9.19 1.22 -6.63
N SER A 57 8.96 -0.02 -7.08
CA SER A 57 9.94 -1.12 -6.93
C SER A 57 10.74 -1.42 -8.19
N GLY A 58 10.23 -1.04 -9.37
CA GLY A 58 10.91 -1.32 -10.64
C GLY A 58 12.18 -0.51 -10.83
N ASN A 59 13.25 -1.12 -11.36
CA ASN A 59 14.47 -0.43 -11.75
C ASN A 59 15.07 -1.00 -13.04
N VAL A 60 14.25 -1.08 -14.10
CA VAL A 60 14.72 -1.62 -15.37
C VAL A 60 15.53 -0.57 -16.12
N GLU A 61 16.74 -0.94 -16.54
CA GLU A 61 17.61 -0.09 -17.37
C GLU A 61 16.99 0.12 -18.75
N GLU A 62 16.62 -0.96 -19.42
CA GLU A 62 16.07 -0.94 -20.77
C GLU A 62 14.61 -0.46 -20.80
N GLU A 63 14.25 0.18 -21.90
CA GLU A 63 12.89 0.63 -22.17
C GLU A 63 12.11 -0.49 -22.84
N PHE A 64 10.89 -0.73 -22.39
CA PHE A 64 9.98 -1.64 -23.09
C PHE A 64 9.21 -0.87 -24.14
N GLN A 65 8.93 -1.51 -25.26
CA GLN A 65 8.11 -0.94 -26.32
C GLN A 65 6.97 -1.89 -26.69
N GLU A 66 5.77 -1.33 -26.86
CA GLU A 66 4.64 -1.99 -27.50
C GLU A 66 4.04 -1.00 -28.49
N ASP A 67 3.90 -1.40 -29.76
CA ASP A 67 3.40 -0.57 -30.85
C ASP A 67 4.05 0.84 -30.94
N GLY A 68 5.36 0.90 -30.71
CA GLY A 68 6.14 2.14 -30.73
C GLY A 68 5.96 3.05 -29.51
N THR A 69 5.16 2.64 -28.51
CA THR A 69 4.99 3.36 -27.26
C THR A 69 6.04 2.92 -26.23
N PRO A 70 6.90 3.82 -25.72
CA PRO A 70 7.89 3.48 -24.70
C PRO A 70 7.28 3.42 -23.30
N PHE A 71 7.73 2.45 -22.51
CA PHE A 71 7.38 2.23 -21.12
C PHE A 71 8.62 2.18 -20.22
N PHE A 72 8.53 2.89 -19.09
CA PHE A 72 9.61 3.03 -18.12
C PHE A 72 9.19 2.44 -16.77
N PHE A 73 9.70 1.26 -16.43
CA PHE A 73 9.48 0.66 -15.10
C PHE A 73 10.65 0.99 -14.16
N ARG A 74 10.75 2.27 -13.80
CA ARG A 74 11.86 2.87 -13.04
C ARG A 74 11.43 3.50 -11.71
N GLY A 75 10.42 2.91 -11.07
CA GLY A 75 9.86 3.37 -9.80
C GLY A 75 10.90 3.58 -8.68
N GLN A 76 11.93 2.74 -8.59
CA GLN A 76 13.02 2.87 -7.61
C GLN A 76 13.80 4.18 -7.79
N ARG A 77 14.02 4.61 -9.04
CA ARG A 77 14.73 5.88 -9.32
C ARG A 77 13.88 7.08 -8.93
N ILE A 78 12.56 7.00 -9.13
CA ILE A 78 11.62 8.03 -8.68
C ILE A 78 11.67 8.14 -7.15
N TRP A 79 11.65 7.00 -6.45
CA TRP A 79 11.77 6.96 -4.99
C TRP A 79 13.06 7.63 -4.50
N GLU A 80 14.22 7.25 -5.04
CA GLU A 80 15.52 7.81 -4.65
C GLU A 80 15.61 9.33 -4.90
N ALA A 81 15.14 9.79 -6.06
CA ALA A 81 15.11 11.21 -6.39
C ALA A 81 14.24 12.01 -5.42
N VAL A 82 13.03 11.52 -5.14
CA VAL A 82 12.10 12.17 -4.19
C VAL A 82 12.70 12.20 -2.79
N MET A 83 13.26 11.09 -2.30
CA MET A 83 13.88 11.04 -0.97
C MET A 83 15.06 12.01 -0.85
N SER A 84 15.93 12.07 -1.85
CA SER A 84 17.05 13.02 -1.90
C SER A 84 16.57 14.47 -1.80
N GLU A 85 15.53 14.83 -2.55
CA GLU A 85 14.94 16.16 -2.50
C GLU A 85 14.33 16.46 -1.11
N LEU A 86 13.58 15.53 -0.53
CA LEU A 86 12.97 15.71 0.80
C LEU A 86 14.02 15.89 1.90
N LEU A 87 15.13 15.15 1.83
CA LEU A 87 16.26 15.31 2.75
C LEU A 87 16.82 16.72 2.71
N SER A 88 16.98 17.30 1.52
CA SER A 88 17.43 18.68 1.34
C SER A 88 16.43 19.71 1.88
N LYS A 89 15.12 19.41 1.77
CA LYS A 89 14.03 20.29 2.23
C LYS A 89 13.76 20.20 3.73
N GLY A 90 14.41 19.29 4.45
CA GLY A 90 14.41 19.27 5.91
C GLY A 90 14.11 17.93 6.55
N LEU A 91 13.79 16.88 5.77
CA LEU A 91 13.61 15.54 6.32
C LEU A 91 14.85 15.04 7.07
N SER A 92 16.05 15.45 6.63
CA SER A 92 17.33 15.15 7.31
C SER A 92 17.42 15.67 8.74
N ARG A 93 16.60 16.67 9.10
CA ARG A 93 16.54 17.28 10.44
C ARG A 93 15.29 16.86 11.21
N ALA A 94 14.45 16.00 10.64
CA ALA A 94 13.25 15.53 11.31
C ALA A 94 13.62 14.72 12.56
N LYS A 95 12.93 14.99 13.68
CA LYS A 95 13.06 14.20 14.91
C LYS A 95 12.33 12.87 14.81
N GLU A 96 11.18 12.91 14.15
CA GLU A 96 10.29 11.79 13.94
C GLU A 96 9.79 11.85 12.50
N ALA A 97 9.68 10.69 11.88
CA ALA A 97 9.14 10.54 10.54
C ALA A 97 8.55 9.14 10.43
N PHE A 98 7.38 9.02 9.78
CA PHE A 98 6.85 7.72 9.40
C PHE A 98 6.48 7.74 7.92
N LEU A 99 6.64 6.57 7.30
CA LEU A 99 6.21 6.30 5.94
C LEU A 99 4.87 5.58 6.00
N THR A 100 3.89 6.06 5.23
CA THR A 100 2.56 5.45 5.14
C THR A 100 2.07 5.43 3.71
N GLY A 101 1.15 4.52 3.41
CA GLY A 101 0.49 4.42 2.12
C GLY A 101 -0.69 3.47 2.16
N CYS A 102 -1.55 3.57 1.15
CA CYS A 102 -2.65 2.63 0.93
C CYS A 102 -2.43 1.79 -0.34
N SER A 103 -2.94 0.56 -0.35
CA SER A 103 -3.03 -0.26 -1.57
C SER A 103 -1.63 -0.53 -2.12
N ALA A 104 -1.38 -0.25 -3.39
CA ALA A 104 -0.01 -0.25 -3.95
C ALA A 104 0.97 0.65 -3.16
N GLY A 105 0.52 1.77 -2.59
CA GLY A 105 1.33 2.61 -1.70
C GLY A 105 1.60 1.97 -0.33
N GLY A 106 0.67 1.14 0.15
CA GLY A 106 0.88 0.31 1.34
C GLY A 106 1.97 -0.73 1.08
N LEU A 107 1.89 -1.41 -0.07
CA LEU A 107 2.95 -2.30 -0.56
C LEU A 107 4.30 -1.58 -0.68
N SER A 108 4.32 -0.39 -1.27
CA SER A 108 5.50 0.47 -1.36
C SER A 108 6.11 0.77 0.01
N THR A 109 5.30 0.89 1.06
CA THR A 109 5.80 1.13 2.43
C THR A 109 6.58 -0.08 2.92
N TYR A 110 6.09 -1.31 2.71
CA TYR A 110 6.86 -2.52 3.05
C TYR A 110 8.19 -2.59 2.29
N ILE A 111 8.17 -2.27 0.99
CA ILE A 111 9.34 -2.35 0.11
C ILE A 111 10.45 -1.36 0.51
N HIS A 112 10.08 -0.16 0.98
CA HIS A 112 11.04 0.93 1.17
C HIS A 112 11.24 1.36 2.63
N CYS A 113 10.56 0.75 3.60
CA CYS A 113 10.62 1.20 5.01
C CYS A 113 12.04 1.14 5.62
N ASP A 114 12.80 0.07 5.37
CA ASP A 114 14.17 -0.05 5.89
C ASP A 114 15.12 0.97 5.26
N ASP A 115 14.98 1.24 3.95
CA ASP A 115 15.73 2.28 3.25
C ASP A 115 15.36 3.66 3.80
N PHE A 116 14.06 3.93 3.99
CA PHE A 116 13.57 5.17 4.58
C PHE A 116 14.12 5.40 5.99
N ARG A 117 14.11 4.36 6.83
CA ARG A 117 14.69 4.42 8.19
C ARG A 117 16.17 4.74 8.16
N ALA A 118 16.92 4.24 7.16
CA ALA A 118 18.34 4.53 7.01
C ALA A 118 18.64 6.00 6.68
N LEU A 119 17.70 6.71 6.05
CA LEU A 119 17.86 8.11 5.65
C LEU A 119 17.63 9.12 6.80
N VAL A 120 16.94 8.70 7.87
CA VAL A 120 16.69 9.52 9.07
C VAL A 120 17.73 9.11 10.11
N PRO A 121 18.46 10.03 10.76
CA PRO A 121 19.81 9.75 11.25
C PRO A 121 19.85 8.71 12.38
N LYS A 122 20.11 7.43 12.03
CA LYS A 122 20.86 6.39 12.78
C LYS A 122 20.78 4.97 12.17
N ALA A 123 20.80 4.79 10.85
CA ALA A 123 21.06 3.45 10.30
C ALA A 123 21.77 3.52 8.94
N SER A 124 22.95 2.92 8.87
CA SER A 124 23.59 2.57 7.60
C SER A 124 23.10 1.17 7.23
N THR A 125 22.47 1.04 6.06
CA THR A 125 22.20 -0.27 5.48
C THR A 125 22.52 -0.26 3.99
N ASP A 126 23.29 -1.25 3.58
CA ASP A 126 23.66 -1.56 2.20
C ASP A 126 22.42 -2.03 1.41
N LEU A 127 22.04 -1.27 0.39
CA LEU A 127 20.85 -1.45 -0.45
C LEU A 127 20.84 -2.78 -1.23
N ARG A 128 21.95 -3.53 -1.26
CA ARG A 128 22.07 -4.80 -2.01
C ARG A 128 21.50 -6.04 -1.29
N LYS A 129 20.89 -5.89 -0.11
CA LYS A 129 20.30 -6.99 0.67
C LYS A 129 18.77 -6.85 0.89
N LYS A 130 18.07 -6.22 -0.05
CA LYS A 130 16.67 -5.79 0.10
C LYS A 130 15.65 -6.94 0.30
N PHE A 131 15.98 -8.18 -0.11
CA PHE A 131 15.16 -9.37 0.14
C PHE A 131 16.02 -10.64 0.32
N THR A 132 16.88 -10.71 1.34
CA THR A 132 17.69 -11.93 1.61
C THR A 132 16.86 -13.18 1.92
N HIS A 133 15.54 -13.03 2.11
CA HIS A 133 14.58 -14.11 2.35
C HIS A 133 13.89 -14.60 1.06
N CYS A 134 14.03 -13.88 -0.05
CA CYS A 134 13.53 -14.30 -1.34
C CYS A 134 14.49 -15.32 -1.93
N SER A 135 14.05 -16.57 -1.93
CA SER A 135 14.82 -17.66 -2.52
C SER A 135 14.69 -17.64 -4.04
N SER A 136 15.73 -18.05 -4.76
CA SER A 136 15.76 -18.03 -6.23
C SER A 136 14.76 -18.99 -6.89
N ASP A 137 14.23 -19.95 -6.13
CA ASP A 137 13.19 -20.91 -6.49
C ASP A 137 11.76 -20.41 -6.19
N MET A 138 11.59 -19.24 -5.59
CA MET A 138 10.28 -18.62 -5.42
C MET A 138 9.85 -17.89 -6.69
N GLU A 139 8.54 -17.94 -6.98
CA GLU A 139 7.96 -17.06 -8.01
C GLU A 139 8.10 -15.60 -7.56
N PRO A 140 8.50 -14.65 -8.43
CA PRO A 140 8.75 -13.26 -8.04
C PRO A 140 7.58 -12.58 -7.32
N GLY A 141 6.34 -13.00 -7.61
CA GLY A 141 5.14 -12.51 -6.94
C GLY A 141 4.99 -12.97 -5.49
N GLN A 142 5.52 -14.15 -5.13
CA GLN A 142 5.44 -14.68 -3.75
C GLN A 142 6.24 -13.82 -2.76
N CYS A 143 7.36 -13.29 -3.23
CA CYS A 143 8.24 -12.41 -2.48
C CYS A 143 7.60 -11.14 -1.94
N ILE A 144 6.56 -10.64 -2.60
CA ILE A 144 5.88 -9.39 -2.20
C ILE A 144 4.63 -9.64 -1.35
N PHE A 145 4.33 -10.90 -1.02
CA PHE A 145 3.25 -11.20 -0.08
C PHE A 145 3.66 -10.82 1.34
N PRO A 146 2.74 -10.25 2.13
CA PRO A 146 3.03 -9.81 3.49
C PRO A 146 3.71 -10.88 4.36
N ARG A 147 3.28 -12.16 4.26
CA ARG A 147 3.86 -13.28 5.01
C ARG A 147 5.36 -13.47 4.78
N GLU A 148 5.84 -13.23 3.57
CA GLU A 148 7.25 -13.38 3.21
C GLU A 148 8.02 -12.09 3.52
N VAL A 149 7.51 -10.95 3.08
CA VAL A 149 8.15 -9.64 3.28
C VAL A 149 8.41 -9.33 4.76
N ALA A 150 7.48 -9.69 5.64
CA ALA A 150 7.61 -9.49 7.09
C ALA A 150 8.89 -10.09 7.69
N LYS A 151 9.38 -11.19 7.10
CA LYS A 151 10.57 -11.90 7.58
C LYS A 151 11.81 -11.04 7.39
N GLY A 152 11.86 -10.22 6.34
CA GLY A 152 13.00 -9.38 5.98
C GLY A 152 12.99 -7.96 6.55
N ILE A 153 11.85 -7.44 7.02
CA ILE A 153 11.77 -6.06 7.51
C ILE A 153 12.27 -5.94 8.95
N HIS A 154 13.10 -4.93 9.18
CA HIS A 154 13.67 -4.58 10.48
C HIS A 154 13.02 -3.34 11.11
N THR A 155 12.47 -2.45 10.28
CA THR A 155 11.77 -1.25 10.72
C THR A 155 10.45 -1.62 11.40
N PRO A 156 10.18 -1.10 12.62
CA PRO A 156 8.88 -1.25 13.26
C PRO A 156 7.76 -0.76 12.34
N MET A 157 6.72 -1.56 12.20
CA MET A 157 5.56 -1.20 11.38
C MET A 157 4.27 -1.24 12.19
N PHE A 158 3.32 -0.40 11.77
CA PHE A 158 1.93 -0.48 12.20
C PHE A 158 1.07 -0.91 11.01
N ILE A 159 0.45 -2.08 11.11
CA ILE A 159 -0.36 -2.65 10.03
C ILE A 159 -1.81 -2.24 10.23
N LEU A 160 -2.35 -1.47 9.29
CA LEU A 160 -3.76 -1.13 9.22
C LEU A 160 -4.37 -1.85 8.03
N ASN A 161 -5.27 -2.80 8.28
CA ASN A 161 -5.93 -3.53 7.19
C ASN A 161 -7.34 -3.99 7.59
N PRO A 162 -8.37 -3.75 6.79
CA PRO A 162 -9.66 -4.40 6.99
C PRO A 162 -9.56 -5.89 6.70
N ALA A 163 -10.24 -6.72 7.49
CA ALA A 163 -10.29 -8.17 7.26
C ALA A 163 -11.04 -8.53 5.97
N TYR A 164 -11.88 -7.62 5.48
CA TYR A 164 -12.64 -7.73 4.24
C TYR A 164 -12.28 -6.53 3.36
N ASP A 165 -11.03 -6.46 2.90
CA ASP A 165 -10.61 -5.41 1.99
C ASP A 165 -11.38 -5.50 0.67
N VAL A 166 -12.05 -4.41 0.29
CA VAL A 166 -12.91 -4.36 -0.92
C VAL A 166 -12.12 -4.75 -2.16
N TRP A 167 -10.89 -4.24 -2.29
CA TRP A 167 -10.08 -4.49 -3.47
C TRP A 167 -9.67 -5.96 -3.54
N GLN A 168 -9.26 -6.57 -2.41
CA GLN A 168 -8.96 -8.00 -2.38
C GLN A 168 -10.18 -8.87 -2.68
N VAL A 169 -11.37 -8.51 -2.17
CA VAL A 169 -12.60 -9.28 -2.45
C VAL A 169 -12.95 -9.21 -3.94
N GLU A 170 -12.92 -8.02 -4.53
CA GLU A 170 -13.28 -7.82 -5.94
C GLU A 170 -12.25 -8.36 -6.94
N HIS A 171 -10.94 -8.32 -6.62
CA HIS A 171 -9.88 -8.60 -7.60
C HIS A 171 -9.07 -9.86 -7.31
N VAL A 172 -9.15 -10.42 -6.10
CA VAL A 172 -8.40 -11.62 -5.70
C VAL A 172 -9.34 -12.77 -5.36
N LEU A 173 -10.32 -12.54 -4.49
CA LEU A 173 -11.23 -13.61 -4.05
C LEU A 173 -12.25 -13.97 -5.14
N SER A 174 -12.88 -12.96 -5.75
CA SER A 174 -13.90 -13.16 -6.78
C SER A 174 -13.79 -12.15 -7.92
N PRO A 175 -12.71 -12.24 -8.72
CA PRO A 175 -12.57 -11.43 -9.93
C PRO A 175 -13.62 -11.82 -10.97
N GLU A 176 -14.00 -10.87 -11.82
CA GLU A 176 -15.02 -11.07 -12.86
C GLU A 176 -14.70 -12.24 -13.80
N GLY A 177 -13.42 -12.43 -14.15
CA GLY A 177 -13.00 -13.56 -14.97
C GLY A 177 -13.18 -14.94 -14.31
N SER A 178 -13.40 -15.00 -12.99
CA SER A 178 -13.67 -16.22 -12.22
C SER A 178 -15.12 -16.35 -11.77
N ASP A 179 -16.00 -15.41 -12.15
CA ASP A 179 -17.45 -15.41 -11.84
C ASP A 179 -18.31 -15.31 -13.12
N PRO A 180 -18.23 -16.31 -14.03
CA PRO A 180 -18.93 -16.26 -15.32
C PRO A 180 -20.47 -16.31 -15.19
N GLU A 181 -20.97 -16.82 -14.07
CA GLU A 181 -22.40 -16.90 -13.76
C GLU A 181 -22.91 -15.69 -12.96
N HIS A 182 -22.03 -14.71 -12.68
CA HIS A 182 -22.35 -13.49 -11.92
C HIS A 182 -22.93 -13.75 -10.53
N LEU A 183 -22.57 -14.87 -9.90
CA LEU A 183 -23.06 -15.25 -8.58
C LEU A 183 -22.55 -14.28 -7.52
N TRP A 184 -21.31 -13.79 -7.68
CA TRP A 184 -20.65 -12.91 -6.73
C TRP A 184 -20.83 -11.42 -7.02
N GLN A 185 -21.35 -11.06 -8.20
CA GLN A 185 -21.44 -9.66 -8.64
C GLN A 185 -22.08 -8.73 -7.59
N ASN A 186 -23.21 -9.11 -7.01
CA ASN A 186 -23.88 -8.30 -5.99
C ASN A 186 -23.16 -8.34 -4.63
N CYS A 187 -22.70 -9.52 -4.22
CA CYS A 187 -22.02 -9.75 -2.95
C CYS A 187 -20.69 -9.01 -2.84
N ARG A 188 -19.87 -9.00 -3.92
CA ARG A 188 -18.57 -8.31 -3.93
C ARG A 188 -18.71 -6.78 -3.96
N LEU A 189 -19.84 -6.24 -4.42
CA LEU A 189 -20.08 -4.79 -4.38
C LEU A 189 -20.72 -4.37 -3.05
N ASP A 190 -21.48 -5.26 -2.43
CA ASP A 190 -22.17 -5.04 -1.16
C ASP A 190 -22.30 -6.36 -0.41
N ILE A 191 -21.47 -6.52 0.63
CA ILE A 191 -21.42 -7.77 1.39
C ILE A 191 -22.72 -8.09 2.15
N THR A 192 -23.64 -7.13 2.28
CA THR A 192 -24.97 -7.39 2.88
C THR A 192 -25.87 -8.20 1.96
N LYS A 193 -25.53 -8.29 0.66
CA LYS A 193 -26.26 -9.06 -0.35
C LYS A 193 -25.70 -10.47 -0.55
N CYS A 194 -24.67 -10.86 0.20
CA CYS A 194 -24.10 -12.19 0.11
C CYS A 194 -25.05 -13.24 0.68
N ASP A 195 -25.14 -14.39 0.00
CA ASP A 195 -25.78 -15.57 0.56
C ASP A 195 -24.91 -16.23 1.66
N SER A 196 -25.46 -17.23 2.33
CA SER A 196 -24.76 -17.90 3.43
C SER A 196 -23.45 -18.58 3.01
N LYS A 197 -23.35 -19.12 1.79
CA LYS A 197 -22.13 -19.77 1.28
C LYS A 197 -21.07 -18.75 0.91
N GLN A 198 -21.48 -17.62 0.33
CA GLN A 198 -20.59 -16.50 0.03
C GLN A 198 -20.02 -15.89 1.31
N LEU A 199 -20.86 -15.71 2.34
CA LEU A 199 -20.43 -15.27 3.65
C LEU A 199 -19.45 -16.26 4.29
N GLU A 200 -19.69 -17.58 4.19
CA GLU A 200 -18.77 -18.60 4.68
C GLU A 200 -17.40 -18.51 3.99
N THR A 201 -17.39 -18.28 2.67
CA THR A 201 -16.16 -18.08 1.89
C THR A 201 -15.41 -16.81 2.35
N LEU A 202 -16.13 -15.70 2.57
CA LEU A 202 -15.53 -14.47 3.11
C LEU A 202 -14.93 -14.68 4.51
N GLN A 203 -15.60 -15.44 5.38
CA GLN A 203 -15.05 -15.80 6.70
C GLN A 203 -13.79 -16.67 6.57
N GLY A 204 -13.76 -17.60 5.63
CA GLY A 204 -12.57 -18.37 5.28
C GLY A 204 -11.42 -17.48 4.85
N PHE A 205 -11.67 -16.52 3.96
CA PHE A 205 -10.66 -15.55 3.51
C PHE A 205 -10.10 -14.72 4.67
N ARG A 206 -10.96 -14.25 5.58
CA ARG A 206 -10.52 -13.57 6.81
C ARG A 206 -9.63 -14.45 7.68
N LYS A 207 -9.96 -15.74 7.81
CA LYS A 207 -9.17 -16.68 8.62
C LYS A 207 -7.75 -16.82 8.05
N GLU A 208 -7.63 -17.01 6.74
CA GLU A 208 -6.33 -17.08 6.04
C GLU A 208 -5.51 -15.80 6.24
N LEU A 209 -6.14 -14.62 6.17
CA LEU A 209 -5.47 -13.36 6.48
C LEU A 209 -4.92 -13.33 7.92
N LEU A 210 -5.75 -13.70 8.91
CA LEU A 210 -5.34 -13.69 10.31
C LEU A 210 -4.22 -14.69 10.60
N ASP A 211 -4.23 -15.83 9.91
CA ASP A 211 -3.19 -16.85 10.00
C ASP A 211 -1.89 -16.37 9.35
N ALA A 212 -1.96 -15.71 8.18
CA ALA A 212 -0.79 -15.07 7.56
C ALA A 212 -0.20 -13.95 8.43
N LEU A 213 -1.05 -13.23 9.18
CA LEU A 213 -0.62 -12.18 10.11
C LEU A 213 0.09 -12.72 11.36
N SER A 214 0.08 -14.04 11.60
CA SER A 214 0.79 -14.65 12.74
C SER A 214 2.31 -14.40 12.71
N GLU A 215 2.92 -14.27 11.53
CA GLU A 215 4.35 -13.91 11.40
C GLU A 215 4.64 -12.52 11.96
N PHE A 216 3.73 -11.58 11.76
CA PHE A 216 3.86 -10.21 12.26
C PHE A 216 3.67 -10.13 13.77
N LYS A 217 2.80 -10.98 14.35
CA LYS A 217 2.62 -11.07 15.81
C LYS A 217 3.89 -11.50 16.56
N LYS A 218 4.87 -12.11 15.87
CA LYS A 218 6.17 -12.47 16.45
C LYS A 218 7.10 -11.26 16.63
N LYS A 219 6.82 -10.13 15.94
CA LYS A 219 7.65 -8.92 15.98
C LYS A 219 7.19 -8.04 17.16
N LYS A 220 7.98 -8.02 18.24
CA LYS A 220 7.63 -7.36 19.52
C LYS A 220 7.26 -5.88 19.41
N ASP A 221 7.95 -5.14 18.53
CA ASP A 221 7.79 -3.68 18.41
C ASP A 221 6.81 -3.27 17.30
N TRP A 222 6.06 -4.22 16.75
CA TRP A 222 5.11 -3.97 15.67
C TRP A 222 3.70 -3.88 16.22
N GLY A 223 2.89 -3.02 15.59
CA GLY A 223 1.47 -2.86 15.89
C GLY A 223 0.61 -3.37 14.74
N MET A 224 -0.63 -3.74 15.03
CA MET A 224 -1.64 -4.01 14.01
C MET A 224 -3.03 -3.62 14.47
N PHE A 225 -3.82 -3.10 13.54
CA PHE A 225 -5.25 -2.87 13.70
C PHE A 225 -5.99 -3.49 12.52
N ILE A 226 -6.59 -4.66 12.79
CA ILE A 226 -7.37 -5.42 11.82
C ILE A 226 -8.84 -5.33 12.21
N ASN A 227 -9.59 -4.49 11.51
CA ASN A 227 -11.02 -4.32 11.74
C ASN A 227 -11.85 -5.20 10.79
N SER A 228 -13.15 -5.29 11.03
CA SER A 228 -14.09 -6.09 10.23
C SER A 228 -14.90 -5.25 9.24
N CYS A 229 -14.45 -4.05 8.88
CA CYS A 229 -15.15 -3.21 7.90
C CYS A 229 -14.94 -3.72 6.47
N TYR A 230 -15.94 -3.51 5.62
CA TYR A 230 -15.82 -3.69 4.18
C TYR A 230 -15.37 -2.38 3.55
N ILE A 231 -14.05 -2.18 3.45
CA ILE A 231 -13.46 -0.90 3.05
C ILE A 231 -12.11 -1.09 2.36
N HIS A 232 -11.65 -0.08 1.61
CA HIS A 232 -10.29 0.03 1.09
C HIS A 232 -9.73 1.43 1.41
N CYS A 233 -8.43 1.55 1.71
CA CYS A 233 -7.77 2.83 2.00
C CYS A 233 -8.33 3.66 3.16
N GLN A 234 -8.74 3.01 4.26
CA GLN A 234 -9.47 3.68 5.32
C GLN A 234 -8.77 4.91 5.95
N SER A 235 -7.42 4.95 6.06
CA SER A 235 -6.72 6.09 6.67
C SER A 235 -6.57 7.30 5.76
N MET A 236 -6.79 7.12 4.45
CA MET A 236 -6.57 8.14 3.42
C MET A 236 -7.86 8.87 3.04
N ASN A 237 -8.96 8.64 3.75
CA ASN A 237 -10.28 9.20 3.45
C ASN A 237 -10.94 9.70 4.74
N SER A 238 -11.36 10.96 4.77
CA SER A 238 -11.97 11.56 5.97
C SER A 238 -13.32 10.93 6.32
N LEU A 239 -14.10 10.47 5.34
CA LEU A 239 -15.41 9.84 5.58
C LEU A 239 -15.29 8.51 6.32
N THR A 240 -14.11 7.90 6.31
CA THR A 240 -13.90 6.58 6.89
C THR A 240 -12.95 6.62 8.07
N TRP A 241 -11.85 7.38 7.97
CA TRP A 241 -10.88 7.56 9.05
C TRP A 241 -11.46 8.34 10.23
N HIS A 242 -12.14 9.46 9.94
CA HIS A 242 -12.62 10.41 10.96
C HIS A 242 -14.10 10.23 11.29
N SER A 243 -14.74 9.19 10.76
CA SER A 243 -16.15 8.92 11.02
C SER A 243 -16.41 8.70 12.51
N PRO A 244 -17.56 9.18 13.04
CA PRO A 244 -18.04 8.76 14.36
C PRO A 244 -18.23 7.25 14.48
N SER A 245 -18.50 6.56 13.36
CA SER A 245 -18.62 5.09 13.29
C SER A 245 -17.32 4.38 12.92
N ALA A 246 -16.20 5.11 12.79
CA ALA A 246 -14.91 4.49 12.51
C ALA A 246 -14.52 3.53 13.66
N PRO A 247 -13.96 2.35 13.37
CA PRO A 247 -13.42 1.48 14.40
C PRO A 247 -12.31 2.17 15.19
N ARG A 248 -12.42 2.17 16.52
CA ARG A 248 -11.48 2.84 17.44
C ARG A 248 -10.89 1.86 18.44
N ILE A 249 -9.67 2.11 18.88
CA ILE A 249 -9.04 1.40 20.00
C ILE A 249 -9.06 2.33 21.20
N ASN A 250 -9.68 1.90 22.31
CA ASN A 250 -9.77 2.71 23.54
C ASN A 250 -10.35 4.11 23.31
N ASN A 251 -11.36 4.22 22.43
CA ASN A 251 -11.99 5.48 21.98
C ASN A 251 -11.05 6.48 21.29
N LYS A 252 -9.87 6.01 20.84
CA LYS A 252 -8.94 6.73 19.99
C LYS A 252 -8.95 6.16 18.58
#